data_AF-A0A382DCP3-F1
#
_entry.id   AF-A0A382DCP3-F1
#
_cell.length_a   1.000
_cell.length_b   1.000
_cell.length_c   1.000
_cell.angle_alpha   90.00
_cell.angle_beta   90.00
_cell.angle_gamma   90.00
#
_symmetry.space_group_name_H-M   'P 1'
#
loop_
_entity.id
_entity.type
_entity.pdbx_description
1 polymer ?
#
loop_
_entity_poly.entity_id
_entity_poly.type
_entity_poly.pdbx_seq_one_letter_code
_entity_poly.pdbx_strand_id
1 'polypeptide(L)' 'MIKLIFAFLIIASCYNEKEQSFTLTEKTYKKWRDYIVPTEQDLAWTRIPWRTSFQEGLIEAGEKQKPML' A
#
# COMPACT_ATOMS: atom_id res chain seq x y z
N MET A 1 -13.21 20.21 -40.96
CA MET A 1 -11.99 19.79 -40.24
C MET A 1 -12.22 19.65 -38.74
N ILE A 2 -12.85 20.62 -38.06
CA ILE A 2 -13.09 20.53 -36.59
C ILE A 2 -13.95 19.33 -36.16
N LYS A 3 -14.95 18.93 -36.98
CA LYS A 3 -15.78 17.74 -36.74
C LYS A 3 -14.98 16.42 -36.77
N LEU A 4 -13.92 16.35 -37.59
CA LEU A 4 -13.04 15.18 -37.65
C LEU A 4 -12.12 15.11 -36.43
N ILE A 5 -11.70 16.26 -35.90
CA ILE A 5 -10.90 16.35 -34.67
C ILE A 5 -11.72 15.87 -33.46
N PHE A 6 -12.98 16.31 -33.35
CA PHE A 6 -13.87 15.83 -32.28
C PHE A 6 -14.15 14.32 -32.38
N ALA A 7 -14.33 13.80 -33.59
CA ALA A 7 -14.48 12.35 -33.79
C ALA A 7 -13.21 11.60 -33.35
N PHE A 8 -12.02 12.08 -33.71
CA PHE A 8 -10.74 11.48 -33.32
C PHE A 8 -10.52 11.49 -31.79
N LEU A 9 -10.89 12.58 -31.11
CA LEU A 9 -10.78 12.69 -29.65
C LEU A 9 -11.70 11.70 -28.91
N ILE A 10 -12.90 11.45 -29.44
CA ILE A 10 -13.83 10.45 -28.86
C ILE A 10 -13.29 9.03 -29.03
N ILE A 11 -12.68 8.71 -30.18
CA ILE A 11 -12.09 7.39 -30.44
C ILE A 11 -10.84 7.17 -29.56
N ALA A 12 -10.02 8.20 -29.38
CA ALA A 12 -8.84 8.14 -28.50
C ALA A 12 -9.20 7.96 -27.02
N SER A 13 -10.27 8.61 -26.55
CA SER A 13 -10.75 8.51 -25.16
C SER A 13 -11.39 7.14 -24.83
N CYS A 14 -11.91 6.43 -25.83
CA CYS A 14 -12.37 5.05 -25.68
C CYS A 14 -11.23 4.03 -25.64
N TYR A 15 -9.98 4.43 -25.92
CA TYR A 15 -8.79 3.61 -25.67
C TYR A 15 -8.45 3.64 -24.17
N ASN A 16 -9.43 3.28 -23.35
CA ASN A 16 -9.18 2.87 -21.98
C ASN A 16 -8.43 1.55 -22.11
N GLU A 17 -7.11 1.58 -21.92
CA GLU A 17 -6.42 0.40 -21.42
C GLU A 17 -7.20 0.00 -20.16
N LYS A 18 -8.06 -1.02 -20.29
CA LYS A 18 -8.65 -1.68 -19.13
C LYS A 18 -7.46 -2.05 -18.28
N GLU A 19 -7.27 -1.28 -17.20
CA GLU A 19 -6.14 -1.42 -16.30
C GLU A 19 -6.00 -2.91 -16.03
N GLN A 20 -4.97 -3.50 -16.62
CA GLN A 20 -4.87 -4.93 -16.70
C GLN A 20 -4.82 -5.39 -15.26
N SER A 21 -5.78 -6.25 -14.91
CA SER A 21 -5.94 -6.82 -13.57
C SER A 21 -4.59 -7.00 -12.93
N PHE A 22 -4.45 -6.56 -11.69
CA PHE A 22 -3.34 -6.78 -10.76
C PHE A 22 -2.93 -8.28 -10.75
N THR A 23 -2.29 -8.74 -11.82
CA THR A 23 -2.02 -10.14 -12.15
C THR A 23 -0.53 -10.27 -12.13
N LEU A 24 -0.03 -11.30 -11.48
CA LEU A 24 1.38 -11.60 -11.48
C LEU A 24 1.76 -12.22 -12.82
N THR A 25 2.53 -11.49 -13.62
CA THR A 25 3.09 -11.91 -14.90
C THR A 25 4.54 -11.47 -14.96
N GLU A 26 5.34 -12.00 -15.89
CA GLU A 26 6.73 -11.57 -16.08
C GLU A 26 6.86 -10.04 -16.27
N LYS A 27 5.91 -9.42 -16.97
CA LYS A 27 5.91 -7.96 -17.22
C LYS A 27 5.60 -7.15 -15.96
N THR A 28 4.75 -7.66 -15.08
CA THR A 28 4.28 -6.96 -13.86
C THR A 28 5.07 -7.36 -12.62
N TYR A 29 5.90 -8.41 -12.71
CA TYR A 29 6.61 -9.01 -11.59
C TYR A 29 7.49 -8.01 -10.83
N LYS A 30 8.26 -7.17 -11.54
CA LYS A 30 9.12 -6.16 -10.90
C LYS A 30 8.30 -5.18 -10.06
N LYS A 31 7.22 -4.63 -10.64
CA LYS A 31 6.31 -3.71 -9.93
C LYS A 31 5.70 -4.37 -8.70
N TRP A 32 5.31 -5.64 -8.80
CA TRP A 32 4.79 -6.41 -7.68
C TRP A 32 5.81 -6.64 -6.59
N ARG A 33 6.99 -7.16 -6.93
CA ARG A 33 8.10 -7.39 -5.99
C ARG A 33 8.40 -6.12 -5.21
N ASP A 34 8.54 -5.00 -5.90
CA ASP A 34 8.92 -3.72 -5.28
C ASP A 34 7.78 -3.18 -4.39
N TYR A 35 6.52 -3.45 -4.73
CA TYR A 35 5.35 -3.01 -3.95
C TYR A 35 5.09 -3.85 -2.70
N ILE A 36 5.31 -5.17 -2.74
CA ILE A 36 5.01 -6.05 -1.60
C ILE A 36 6.11 -6.07 -0.53
N VAL A 37 7.32 -5.63 -0.87
CA VAL A 37 8.40 -5.51 0.10
C VAL A 37 8.02 -4.39 1.07
N PRO A 38 7.85 -4.68 2.37
CA PRO A 38 7.48 -3.66 3.33
C PRO A 38 8.52 -2.54 3.37
N THR A 39 8.07 -1.30 3.42
CA THR A 39 8.95 -0.16 3.65
C THR A 39 9.42 -0.12 5.09
N GLU A 40 10.44 0.68 5.38
CA GLU A 40 10.87 0.92 6.76
C GLU A 40 9.75 1.51 7.64
N GLN A 41 8.81 2.25 7.04
CA GLN A 41 7.66 2.79 7.74
C GLN A 41 6.63 1.69 8.06
N ASP A 42 6.40 0.76 7.12
CA ASP A 42 5.52 -0.40 7.35
C ASP A 42 6.08 -1.33 8.44
N LEU A 43 7.41 -1.39 8.57
CA LEU A 43 8.09 -2.17 9.59
C LEU A 43 8.31 -1.42 10.91
N ALA A 44 7.87 -0.15 11.04
CA ALA A 44 8.12 0.66 12.23
C ALA A 44 7.58 0.01 13.52
N TRP A 45 6.46 -0.71 13.43
CA TRP A 45 5.88 -1.42 14.57
C TRP A 45 6.80 -2.51 15.13
N THR A 46 7.66 -3.12 14.31
CA THR A 46 8.60 -4.17 14.76
C THR A 46 9.68 -3.64 15.69
N ARG A 47 9.94 -2.33 15.66
CA ARG A 47 10.97 -1.66 16.46
C ARG A 47 10.49 -1.30 17.86
N ILE A 48 9.17 -1.32 18.08
CA ILE A 48 8.61 -1.05 19.41
C ILE A 48 8.94 -2.27 20.29
N PRO A 49 9.51 -2.07 21.49
CA PRO A 49 9.87 -3.16 22.39
C PRO A 49 8.61 -3.70 23.07
N TRP A 50 7.76 -4.39 22.31
CA TRP A 50 6.54 -5.02 22.80
C TRP A 50 6.87 -5.98 23.94
N ARG A 51 6.10 -5.89 25.02
CA ARG A 51 6.19 -6.85 26.12
C ARG A 51 5.62 -8.19 25.69
N THR A 52 6.27 -9.26 26.13
CA THR A 52 5.88 -10.63 25.78
C THR A 52 4.77 -11.17 26.69
N SER A 53 4.44 -10.45 27.77
CA SER A 53 3.34 -10.81 28.66
C SER A 53 2.40 -9.63 28.91
N PHE A 54 1.13 -9.95 29.10
CA PHE A 54 0.09 -8.97 29.42
C PHE A 54 0.38 -8.26 30.77
N GLN A 55 0.88 -9.01 31.75
CA GLN A 55 1.23 -8.48 33.07
C GLN A 55 2.35 -7.44 32.99
N GLU A 56 3.42 -7.71 32.24
CA GLU A 56 4.49 -6.73 32.02
C GLU A 56 3.98 -5.48 31.33
N GLY A 57 3.07 -5.64 30.36
CA GLY A 57 2.41 -4.50 29.69
C GLY A 57 1.61 -3.63 30.67
N LEU A 58 0.85 -4.23 31.58
CA LEU A 58 0.11 -3.51 32.62
C LEU A 58 1.02 -2.76 33.59
N ILE A 59 2.11 -3.40 34.03
CA ILE A 59 3.07 -2.77 34.94
C ILE A 59 3.70 -1.55 34.26
N GLU A 60 4.23 -1.71 33.03
CA GLU A 60 4.84 -0.60 32.30
C GLU A 60 3.85 0.53 32.00
N ALA A 61 2.61 0.20 31.63
CA ALA A 61 1.56 1.18 31.37
C ALA A 61 1.26 2.02 32.63
N GLY A 62 1.18 1.37 33.79
CA GLY A 62 1.03 2.03 35.09
C GLY A 62 2.20 2.94 35.43
N GLU A 63 3.44 2.44 35.32
CA GLU A 63 4.67 3.20 35.58
C GLU A 63 4.79 4.44 34.70
N LYS A 64 4.44 4.30 33.42
CA LYS A 64 4.53 5.39 32.43
C LYS A 64 3.30 6.29 32.39
N GLN A 65 2.26 5.98 33.16
CA GLN A 65 0.95 6.65 33.13
C GLN A 65 0.39 6.77 31.71
N LYS A 66 0.45 5.67 30.94
CA LYS A 66 -0.06 5.60 29.57
C LYS A 66 -1.09 4.49 29.43
N PRO A 67 -2.07 4.63 28.54
CA PRO A 67 -2.96 3.52 28.20
C PRO A 67 -2.14 2.38 27.58
N MET A 68 -2.56 1.14 27.87
CA MET A 68 -2.09 -0.05 27.16
C MET A 68 -2.79 -0.12 25.80
N LEU A 69 -2.04 -0.42 24.74
CA LEU A 69 -2.56 -0.76 23.42
C LEU A 69 -2.90 -2.25 23.34
#